data_AF-A0AAE0SFH8-F1
#
_entry.id   AF-A0AAE0SFH8-F1
#
_cell.length_a   1.000
_cell.length_b   1.000
_cell.length_c   1.000
_cell.angle_alpha   90.00
_cell.angle_beta   90.00
_cell.angle_gamma   90.00
#
_symmetry.space_group_name_H-M   'P 1'
#
loop_
_entity.id
_entity.type
_entity.pdbx_description
1 polymer ?
#
loop_
_entity_poly.entity_id
_entity_poly.type
_entity_poly.pdbx_seq_one_letter_code
_entity_poly.pdbx_strand_id
1 'polypeptide(L)'
;MMESRITWKILRILLYSMCSWITRAVCQLPIGYCGYQRYETLFELCCNGVVHQKIGLIKPDCCGTRIYDVAYEHCCWGTIYNATLELCGFQYIRHRSETYSALCGENEYNTDKQICCNGSILTRSGQFSACCGAKEYNSNTKICCGKSVLTRSSRFSDCCGEKEYNKNKHICCNGSILTRSGQFSACCGAKEYNSNTKICCGKSVLNRSSRFSDCCGEKEYDKNKYICCNGSILTRPGQFSACCGVKEYNSYNKLCCGGYVHNRSEFLSACCGAKEYKRNKQICCNGIVQDRSGPFSNCCGVNEYNTINQMCCYGYVQNRSGPFSACCGVKEYNTNNQSCCNGYVQDRSGPYSACCGTKEYQTNNQICCIGNVQDRSGPFSSCCGTKELNRNNQVCCDGYIQDRSGPFSACCGTKEYKANSQICCNGYVQDLSGLLYSC
;
A
#
# COMPACT_ATOMS: atom_id res chain seq x y z
N MET A 1 38.67 9.30 -11.85
CA MET A 1 37.71 8.87 -10.79
C MET A 1 38.02 9.41 -9.38
N MET A 2 39.02 10.29 -9.18
CA MET A 2 39.29 10.91 -7.86
C MET A 2 38.91 12.40 -7.77
N GLU A 3 38.78 13.12 -8.88
CA GLU A 3 38.53 14.56 -8.85
C GLU A 3 37.07 14.98 -8.62
N SER A 4 36.08 14.11 -8.92
CA SER A 4 34.65 14.42 -8.73
C SER A 4 34.15 14.29 -7.28
N ARG A 5 34.94 13.68 -6.38
CA ARG A 5 34.58 13.55 -4.95
C ARG A 5 34.89 14.79 -4.12
N ILE A 6 35.77 15.67 -4.60
CA ILE A 6 36.23 16.85 -3.86
C ILE A 6 35.26 18.02 -4.04
N THR A 7 34.68 18.19 -5.23
CA THR A 7 33.74 19.28 -5.55
C THR A 7 32.43 19.20 -4.77
N TRP A 8 31.95 18.00 -4.42
CA TRP A 8 30.70 17.82 -3.66
C TRP A 8 30.85 17.99 -2.15
N LYS A 9 32.01 17.67 -1.56
CA LYS A 9 32.30 18.05 -0.16
C LYS A 9 32.29 19.57 0.00
N ILE A 10 32.81 20.29 -1.00
CA ILE A 10 32.82 21.75 -1.03
C ILE A 10 31.40 22.31 -1.21
N LEU A 11 30.57 21.73 -2.09
CA LEU A 11 29.16 22.14 -2.25
C LEU A 11 28.33 21.90 -0.97
N ARG A 12 28.58 20.78 -0.28
CA ARG A 12 27.98 20.45 1.02
C ARG A 12 28.40 21.46 2.09
N ILE A 13 29.67 21.86 2.11
CA ILE A 13 30.18 22.90 3.02
C ILE A 13 29.60 24.28 2.68
N LEU A 14 29.43 24.62 1.39
CA LEU A 14 28.85 25.90 0.96
C LEU A 14 27.36 26.01 1.30
N LEU A 15 26.58 24.93 1.15
CA LEU A 15 25.18 24.88 1.58
C LEU A 15 25.04 24.95 3.12
N TYR A 16 25.98 24.36 3.86
CA TYR A 16 26.05 24.48 5.33
C TYR A 16 26.51 25.88 5.78
N SER A 17 27.44 26.52 5.06
CA SER A 17 27.99 27.83 5.43
C SER A 17 27.01 28.97 5.16
N MET A 18 26.23 28.89 4.08
CA MET A 18 25.14 29.84 3.81
C MET A 18 24.02 29.78 4.86
N CYS A 19 23.88 28.66 5.57
CA CYS A 19 22.87 28.51 6.62
C CYS A 19 23.34 28.94 8.02
N SER A 20 24.59 29.41 8.18
CA SER A 20 25.09 29.94 9.46
C SER A 20 24.55 31.35 9.78
N TRP A 21 23.94 32.04 8.81
CA TRP A 21 23.52 33.45 8.92
C TRP A 21 22.00 33.67 8.99
N ILE A 22 21.18 32.63 8.84
CA ILE A 22 19.71 32.71 8.91
C ILE A 22 19.24 31.74 9.98
N THR A 23 18.38 32.23 10.88
CA THR A 23 17.78 31.49 12.01
C THR A 23 17.55 29.99 11.69
N ARG A 24 18.00 29.12 12.62
CA ARG A 24 17.97 27.64 12.57
C ARG A 24 16.61 26.99 12.21
N ALA A 25 15.53 27.77 12.09
CA ALA A 25 14.19 27.30 11.77
C ALA A 25 13.93 27.12 10.27
N VAL A 26 14.77 27.64 9.36
CA VAL A 26 14.47 27.66 7.91
C VAL A 26 15.25 26.63 7.07
N CYS A 27 16.34 26.04 7.56
CA CYS A 27 17.09 24.98 6.84
C CYS A 27 16.90 23.58 7.45
N GLN A 28 15.66 23.14 7.70
CA GLN A 28 15.45 21.71 7.86
C GLN A 28 15.42 21.09 6.46
N LEU A 29 16.55 20.49 6.04
CA LEU A 29 16.55 19.59 4.90
C LEU A 29 15.44 18.55 5.16
N PRO A 30 14.52 18.30 4.21
CA PRO A 30 13.49 17.31 4.41
C PRO A 30 14.13 15.96 4.73
N ILE A 31 13.78 15.44 5.91
CA ILE A 31 14.33 14.22 6.49
C ILE A 31 13.29 13.13 6.34
N GLY A 32 13.72 11.99 5.81
CA GLY A 32 12.93 10.78 5.69
C GLY A 32 13.40 9.71 6.66
N TYR A 33 12.54 8.71 6.88
CA TYR A 33 12.87 7.51 7.64
C TYR A 33 12.70 6.28 6.76
N CYS A 34 13.72 5.42 6.75
CA CYS A 34 13.77 4.16 6.04
C CYS A 34 13.91 3.03 7.07
N GLY A 35 12.77 2.49 7.52
CA GLY A 35 12.75 1.70 8.75
C GLY A 35 13.21 2.55 9.94
N TYR A 36 14.31 2.15 10.59
CA TYR A 36 14.90 2.87 11.72
C TYR A 36 16.03 3.84 11.33
N GLN A 37 16.40 3.90 10.04
CA GLN A 37 17.46 4.77 9.54
C GLN A 37 16.92 6.12 9.07
N ARG A 38 17.58 7.21 9.48
CA ARG A 38 17.30 8.58 9.04
C ARG A 38 18.08 8.89 7.77
N TYR A 39 17.46 9.50 6.77
CA TYR A 39 18.11 9.87 5.50
C TYR A 39 17.64 11.25 4.99
N GLU A 40 18.46 11.90 4.15
CA GLU A 40 18.18 13.21 3.58
C GLU A 40 17.41 13.07 2.25
N THR A 41 16.11 13.38 2.22
CA THR A 41 15.25 13.04 1.06
C THR A 41 15.60 13.79 -0.22
N LEU A 42 16.38 14.88 -0.12
CA LEU A 42 16.89 15.61 -1.29
C LEU A 42 17.92 14.79 -2.07
N PHE A 43 18.79 14.06 -1.38
CA PHE A 43 19.93 13.35 -2.00
C PHE A 43 19.79 11.84 -1.97
N GLU A 44 18.92 11.32 -1.11
CA GLU A 44 18.80 9.90 -0.83
C GLU A 44 17.36 9.43 -1.04
N LEU A 45 17.22 8.13 -1.34
CA LEU A 45 15.95 7.45 -1.58
C LEU A 45 15.92 6.15 -0.78
N CYS A 46 14.79 5.85 -0.13
CA CYS A 46 14.58 4.59 0.57
C CYS A 46 13.86 3.58 -0.32
N CYS A 47 14.48 2.44 -0.58
CA CYS A 47 13.90 1.33 -1.33
C CYS A 47 13.79 0.09 -0.41
N ASN A 48 12.57 -0.29 -0.02
CA ASN A 48 12.26 -1.42 0.86
C ASN A 48 13.21 -1.56 2.07
N GLY A 49 13.42 -0.46 2.80
CA GLY A 49 14.25 -0.46 4.02
C GLY A 49 15.75 -0.25 3.79
N VAL A 50 16.19 -0.04 2.55
CA VAL A 50 17.59 0.28 2.20
C VAL A 50 17.69 1.70 1.65
N VAL A 51 18.60 2.51 2.22
CA VAL A 51 18.85 3.89 1.78
C VAL A 51 19.89 3.91 0.66
N HIS A 52 19.57 4.59 -0.45
CA HIS A 52 20.43 4.76 -1.63
C HIS A 52 20.69 6.22 -1.95
N GLN A 53 21.85 6.53 -2.52
CA GLN A 53 22.19 7.86 -3.05
C GLN A 53 21.59 8.05 -4.46
N LYS A 54 21.05 9.23 -4.75
CA LYS A 54 20.48 9.59 -6.08
C LYS A 54 21.54 10.04 -7.10
N ILE A 55 22.81 10.06 -6.72
CA ILE A 55 23.89 10.68 -7.50
C ILE A 55 24.04 9.99 -8.87
N GLY A 56 23.97 10.77 -9.94
CA GLY A 56 24.15 10.29 -11.31
C GLY A 56 22.87 9.73 -11.96
N LEU A 57 21.72 9.80 -11.28
CA LEU A 57 20.42 9.40 -11.81
C LEU A 57 19.60 10.64 -12.19
N ILE A 58 18.96 10.62 -13.35
CA ILE A 58 18.09 11.68 -13.86
C ILE A 58 16.73 11.61 -13.18
N LYS A 59 16.12 10.42 -13.17
CA LYS A 59 14.82 10.17 -12.54
C LYS A 59 14.87 8.90 -11.68
N PRO A 60 15.44 8.99 -10.47
CA PRO A 60 15.60 7.84 -9.58
C PRO A 60 14.26 7.31 -9.06
N ASP A 61 14.09 5.99 -9.09
CA ASP A 61 12.96 5.28 -8.49
C ASP A 61 13.41 3.93 -7.90
N CYS A 62 12.53 3.28 -7.14
CA CYS A 62 12.82 2.03 -6.46
C CYS A 62 12.27 0.81 -7.20
N CYS A 63 13.09 -0.24 -7.27
CA CYS A 63 12.67 -1.57 -7.68
C CYS A 63 13.08 -2.59 -6.62
N GLY A 64 12.13 -2.97 -5.76
CA GLY A 64 12.43 -3.78 -4.59
C GLY A 64 13.37 -3.04 -3.63
N THR A 65 14.53 -3.63 -3.35
CA THR A 65 15.59 -3.03 -2.52
C THR A 65 16.62 -2.22 -3.30
N ARG A 66 16.49 -2.12 -4.63
CA ARG A 66 17.44 -1.42 -5.51
C ARG A 66 16.87 -0.10 -6.02
N ILE A 67 17.76 0.82 -6.39
CA ILE A 67 17.45 2.08 -7.06
C ILE A 67 17.78 1.95 -8.56
N TYR A 68 16.98 2.58 -9.43
CA TYR A 68 17.21 2.64 -10.88
C TYR A 68 16.76 3.98 -11.48
N ASP A 69 17.12 4.24 -12.73
CA ASP A 69 16.68 5.44 -13.46
C ASP A 69 15.53 5.10 -14.43
N VAL A 70 14.35 5.67 -14.17
CA VAL A 70 13.15 5.45 -15.00
C VAL A 70 13.31 6.01 -16.42
N ALA A 71 14.32 6.85 -16.66
CA ALA A 71 14.63 7.33 -18.01
C ALA A 71 15.17 6.23 -18.94
N TYR A 72 15.75 5.15 -18.40
CA TYR A 72 16.47 4.13 -19.17
C TYR A 72 16.02 2.70 -18.87
N GLU A 73 15.60 2.43 -17.65
CA GLU A 73 15.26 1.10 -17.17
C GLU A 73 13.86 1.08 -16.58
N HIS A 74 13.34 -0.12 -16.34
CA HIS A 74 12.02 -0.33 -15.77
C HIS A 74 12.08 -1.37 -14.66
N CYS A 75 11.11 -1.33 -13.74
CA CYS A 75 10.97 -2.33 -12.69
C CYS A 75 9.91 -3.37 -13.06
N CYS A 76 10.25 -4.64 -12.93
CA CYS A 76 9.37 -5.78 -13.08
C CYS A 76 9.48 -6.68 -11.85
N TRP A 77 8.45 -6.71 -11.00
CA TRP A 77 8.42 -7.60 -9.82
C TRP A 77 9.66 -7.53 -8.91
N GLY A 78 10.26 -6.34 -8.76
CA GLY A 78 11.47 -6.14 -7.95
C GLY A 78 12.79 -6.38 -8.68
N THR A 79 12.74 -6.71 -9.97
CA THR A 79 13.91 -6.83 -10.85
C THR A 79 13.94 -5.70 -11.86
N ILE A 80 15.10 -5.04 -11.99
CA ILE A 80 15.34 -3.97 -12.96
C ILE A 80 15.62 -4.61 -14.32
N TYR A 81 15.00 -4.10 -15.39
CA TYR A 81 15.10 -4.67 -16.73
C TYR A 81 15.06 -3.57 -17.80
N ASN A 82 15.52 -3.87 -19.02
CA ASN A 82 15.53 -2.93 -20.13
C ASN A 82 14.32 -3.17 -21.05
N ALA A 83 13.31 -2.30 -20.97
CA ALA A 83 12.09 -2.47 -21.74
C ALA A 83 12.28 -2.37 -23.27
N THR A 84 13.42 -1.91 -23.78
CA THR A 84 13.73 -1.96 -25.22
C THR A 84 14.15 -3.36 -25.70
N LEU A 85 14.71 -4.19 -24.81
CA LEU A 85 15.23 -5.53 -25.14
C LEU A 85 14.40 -6.67 -24.53
N GLU A 86 13.62 -6.36 -23.51
CA GLU A 86 12.99 -7.36 -22.65
C GLU A 86 11.51 -7.03 -22.38
N LEU A 87 10.78 -8.07 -22.00
CA LEU A 87 9.36 -8.06 -21.64
C LEU A 87 9.21 -8.45 -20.17
N CYS A 88 8.33 -7.74 -19.47
CA CYS A 88 7.94 -8.04 -18.09
C CYS A 88 6.67 -8.89 -18.08
N GLY A 89 6.78 -10.14 -17.63
CA GLY A 89 5.67 -11.06 -17.40
C GLY A 89 5.23 -11.12 -15.94
N PHE A 90 4.36 -12.09 -15.61
CA PHE A 90 3.99 -12.35 -14.22
C PHE A 90 5.14 -13.07 -13.51
N GLN A 91 5.96 -12.32 -12.76
CA GLN A 91 7.13 -12.82 -12.01
C GLN A 91 8.32 -13.32 -12.85
N TYR A 92 8.38 -12.99 -14.15
CA TYR A 92 9.53 -13.31 -15.00
C TYR A 92 9.85 -12.16 -15.95
N ILE A 93 11.10 -12.15 -16.44
CA ILE A 93 11.57 -11.28 -17.52
C ILE A 93 12.02 -12.18 -18.68
N ARG A 94 11.71 -11.77 -19.91
CA ARG A 94 12.07 -12.52 -21.13
C ARG A 94 12.61 -11.57 -22.19
N HIS A 95 13.60 -11.99 -22.97
CA HIS A 95 14.06 -11.24 -24.14
C HIS A 95 12.98 -11.17 -25.22
N ARG A 96 12.85 -9.99 -25.83
CA ARG A 96 11.99 -9.77 -26.99
C ARG A 96 12.52 -10.56 -28.19
N SER A 97 11.61 -11.22 -28.89
CA SER A 97 11.89 -11.85 -30.19
C SER A 97 12.01 -10.81 -31.31
N GLU A 98 11.26 -9.71 -31.23
CA GLU A 98 11.26 -8.60 -32.19
C GLU A 98 10.92 -7.26 -31.55
N THR A 99 11.11 -6.16 -32.29
CA THR A 99 10.90 -4.77 -31.80
C THR A 99 9.48 -4.53 -31.29
N TYR A 100 8.47 -5.02 -32.01
CA TYR A 100 7.06 -4.81 -31.70
C TYR A 100 6.44 -5.92 -30.83
N SER A 101 7.22 -6.49 -29.92
CA SER A 101 6.74 -7.59 -29.09
C SER A 101 5.97 -7.10 -27.85
N ALA A 102 4.93 -7.83 -27.46
CA ALA A 102 4.23 -7.68 -26.19
C ALA A 102 3.78 -9.05 -25.67
N LEU A 103 3.33 -9.11 -24.40
CA LEU A 103 2.83 -10.34 -23.78
C LEU A 103 1.30 -10.35 -23.70
N CYS A 104 0.72 -11.49 -24.04
CA CYS A 104 -0.68 -11.83 -23.85
C CYS A 104 -0.76 -13.05 -22.91
N GLY A 105 -0.81 -12.79 -21.60
CA GLY A 105 -0.53 -13.84 -20.62
C GLY A 105 0.93 -14.27 -20.72
N GLU A 106 1.19 -15.57 -20.90
CA GLU A 106 2.54 -16.12 -21.03
C GLU A 106 3.10 -16.08 -22.46
N ASN A 107 2.25 -15.79 -23.45
CA ASN A 107 2.61 -15.85 -24.86
C ASN A 107 3.02 -14.47 -25.41
N GLU A 108 4.11 -14.45 -26.16
CA GLU A 108 4.59 -13.27 -26.87
C GLU A 108 3.86 -13.10 -28.21
N TYR A 109 3.56 -11.86 -28.58
CA TYR A 109 2.88 -11.53 -29.84
C TYR A 109 3.38 -10.21 -30.44
N ASN A 110 3.20 -10.07 -31.75
CA ASN A 110 3.58 -8.88 -32.51
C ASN A 110 2.48 -7.81 -32.45
N THR A 111 2.71 -6.65 -31.84
CA THR A 111 1.71 -5.60 -31.67
C THR A 111 1.27 -4.91 -32.95
N ASP A 112 2.06 -4.99 -34.04
CA ASP A 112 1.71 -4.41 -35.34
C ASP A 112 0.76 -5.30 -36.12
N LYS A 113 0.92 -6.62 -36.00
CA LYS A 113 0.12 -7.62 -36.74
C LYS A 113 -0.99 -8.24 -35.92
N GLN A 114 -0.87 -8.23 -34.60
CA GLN A 114 -1.73 -8.96 -33.68
C GLN A 114 -2.19 -8.08 -32.51
N ILE A 115 -3.23 -8.55 -31.84
CA ILE A 115 -3.84 -7.93 -30.67
C ILE A 115 -4.19 -8.99 -29.63
N CYS A 116 -3.95 -8.70 -28.36
CA CYS A 116 -4.33 -9.55 -27.25
C CYS A 116 -5.72 -9.17 -26.74
N CYS A 117 -6.69 -10.08 -26.86
CA CYS A 117 -8.06 -9.88 -26.40
C CYS A 117 -8.39 -10.93 -25.33
N ASN A 118 -8.47 -10.53 -24.06
CA ASN A 118 -8.79 -11.39 -22.92
C ASN A 118 -7.98 -12.71 -22.89
N GLY A 119 -6.66 -12.61 -23.12
CA GLY A 119 -5.74 -13.75 -23.14
C GLY A 119 -5.64 -14.49 -24.48
N SER A 120 -6.46 -14.13 -25.48
CA SER A 120 -6.37 -14.70 -26.84
C SER A 120 -5.60 -13.77 -27.78
N ILE A 121 -4.61 -14.31 -28.49
CA ILE A 121 -3.85 -13.58 -29.52
C ILE A 121 -4.61 -13.69 -30.85
N LEU A 122 -4.99 -12.56 -31.42
CA LEU A 122 -5.78 -12.47 -32.66
C LEU A 122 -5.06 -11.59 -33.68
N THR A 123 -5.31 -11.84 -34.98
CA THR A 123 -4.79 -11.01 -36.06
C THR A 123 -5.54 -9.66 -36.12
N ARG A 124 -4.80 -8.56 -36.32
CA ARG A 124 -5.39 -7.24 -36.54
C ARG A 124 -6.03 -7.16 -37.92
N SER A 125 -7.26 -6.66 -37.99
CA SER A 125 -7.93 -6.34 -39.26
C SER A 125 -7.53 -4.96 -39.83
N GLY A 126 -6.81 -4.15 -39.04
CA GLY A 126 -6.30 -2.84 -39.44
C GLY A 126 -6.06 -1.90 -38.27
N GLN A 127 -5.88 -0.60 -38.54
CA GLN A 127 -5.61 0.42 -37.51
C GLN A 127 -6.72 0.52 -36.44
N PHE A 128 -7.96 0.18 -36.79
CA PHE A 128 -9.12 0.26 -35.91
C PHE A 128 -9.40 -1.04 -35.14
N SER A 129 -8.48 -2.00 -35.12
CA SER A 129 -8.64 -3.26 -34.38
C SER A 129 -8.82 -3.01 -32.88
N ALA A 130 -9.88 -3.54 -32.30
CA ALA A 130 -10.21 -3.43 -30.89
C ALA A 130 -10.74 -4.77 -30.34
N CYS A 131 -10.76 -4.91 -29.02
CA CYS A 131 -11.20 -6.13 -28.35
C CYS A 131 -12.60 -6.02 -27.75
N CYS A 132 -13.40 -7.06 -27.95
CA CYS A 132 -14.67 -7.28 -27.26
C CYS A 132 -14.65 -8.67 -26.61
N GLY A 133 -14.26 -8.72 -25.33
CA GLY A 133 -13.93 -10.00 -24.69
C GLY A 133 -12.74 -10.67 -25.39
N ALA A 134 -12.90 -11.93 -25.82
CA ALA A 134 -11.89 -12.70 -26.53
C ALA A 134 -12.01 -12.61 -28.07
N LYS A 135 -12.68 -11.57 -28.59
CA LYS A 135 -12.85 -11.36 -30.04
C LYS A 135 -12.27 -10.01 -30.48
N GLU A 136 -11.69 -10.00 -31.67
CA GLU A 136 -11.27 -8.78 -32.38
C GLU A 136 -12.45 -8.22 -33.18
N TYR A 137 -12.50 -6.89 -33.29
CA TYR A 137 -13.42 -6.20 -34.18
C TYR A 137 -12.86 -4.86 -34.67
N ASN A 138 -13.38 -4.40 -35.81
CA ASN A 138 -13.08 -3.06 -36.33
C ASN A 138 -13.94 -1.99 -35.63
N SER A 139 -13.32 -1.18 -34.78
CA SER A 139 -13.98 -0.12 -33.99
C SER A 139 -14.52 1.06 -34.81
N ASN A 140 -14.16 1.16 -36.09
CA ASN A 140 -14.75 2.16 -36.98
C ASN A 140 -16.15 1.77 -37.47
N THR A 141 -16.43 0.47 -37.63
CA THR A 141 -17.69 -0.05 -38.19
C THR A 141 -18.54 -0.85 -37.19
N LYS A 142 -17.95 -1.31 -36.08
CA LYS A 142 -18.61 -2.09 -35.04
C LYS A 142 -18.38 -1.46 -33.65
N ILE A 143 -19.16 -1.88 -32.66
CA ILE A 143 -19.08 -1.46 -31.26
C ILE A 143 -19.24 -2.67 -30.34
N CYS A 144 -18.56 -2.68 -29.19
CA CYS A 144 -18.69 -3.73 -28.18
C CYS A 144 -19.65 -3.31 -27.07
N CYS A 145 -20.79 -4.01 -26.93
CA CYS A 145 -21.77 -3.78 -25.87
C CYS A 145 -21.96 -5.07 -25.07
N GLY A 146 -21.63 -5.07 -23.77
CA GLY A 146 -21.84 -6.25 -22.91
C GLY A 146 -21.15 -7.53 -23.40
N LYS A 147 -19.97 -7.43 -24.01
CA LYS A 147 -19.21 -8.53 -24.68
C LYS A 147 -19.77 -8.99 -26.03
N SER A 148 -20.83 -8.36 -26.53
CA SER A 148 -21.37 -8.59 -27.87
C SER A 148 -20.85 -7.55 -28.87
N VAL A 149 -20.39 -8.00 -30.04
CA VAL A 149 -19.96 -7.12 -31.13
C VAL A 149 -21.17 -6.79 -32.01
N LEU A 150 -21.54 -5.52 -32.05
CA LEU A 150 -22.70 -5.01 -32.78
C LEU A 150 -22.27 -4.08 -33.92
N THR A 151 -23.15 -3.89 -34.92
CA THR A 151 -22.91 -2.92 -35.98
C THR A 151 -23.04 -1.49 -35.45
N ARG A 152 -22.08 -0.63 -35.81
CA ARG A 152 -22.12 0.78 -35.46
C ARG A 152 -23.01 1.53 -36.43
N SER A 153 -24.24 1.83 -36.01
CA SER A 153 -25.25 2.50 -36.83
C SER A 153 -24.87 3.94 -37.21
N SER A 154 -24.11 4.64 -36.35
CA SER A 154 -23.61 5.99 -36.60
C SER A 154 -22.43 6.37 -35.68
N ARG A 155 -21.84 7.56 -35.87
CA ARG A 155 -20.86 8.12 -34.91
C ARG A 155 -21.44 8.39 -33.51
N PHE A 156 -22.77 8.35 -33.37
CA PHE A 156 -23.49 8.53 -32.12
C PHE A 156 -23.92 7.20 -31.48
N SER A 157 -23.40 6.07 -31.97
CA SER A 157 -23.68 4.77 -31.35
C SER A 157 -23.06 4.71 -29.95
N ASP A 158 -23.80 4.13 -29.02
CA ASP A 158 -23.40 3.91 -27.63
C ASP A 158 -24.07 2.62 -27.12
N CYS A 159 -23.70 2.16 -25.94
CA CYS A 159 -24.15 0.89 -25.39
C CYS A 159 -25.10 1.06 -24.20
N CYS A 160 -26.19 0.29 -24.21
CA CYS A 160 -27.08 0.11 -23.07
C CYS A 160 -27.16 -1.38 -22.74
N GLY A 161 -26.29 -1.84 -21.84
CA GLY A 161 -26.07 -3.26 -21.63
C GLY A 161 -25.50 -3.94 -22.88
N GLU A 162 -26.23 -4.93 -23.42
CA GLU A 162 -25.86 -5.69 -24.62
C GLU A 162 -26.44 -5.11 -25.93
N LYS A 163 -27.06 -3.92 -25.88
CA LYS A 163 -27.70 -3.29 -27.05
C LYS A 163 -27.01 -2.00 -27.45
N GLU A 164 -26.92 -1.77 -28.75
CA GLU A 164 -26.50 -0.50 -29.35
C GLU A 164 -27.69 0.47 -29.39
N TYR A 165 -27.41 1.77 -29.17
CA TYR A 165 -28.38 2.83 -29.35
C TYR A 165 -27.73 4.14 -29.81
N ASN A 166 -28.52 5.00 -30.45
CA ASN A 166 -28.09 6.34 -30.83
C ASN A 166 -28.22 7.33 -29.66
N LYS A 167 -27.10 7.77 -29.08
CA LYS A 167 -27.08 8.67 -27.91
C LYS A 167 -27.58 10.10 -28.14
N ASN A 168 -27.76 10.51 -29.39
CA ASN A 168 -28.42 11.78 -29.70
C ASN A 168 -29.94 11.68 -29.63
N LYS A 169 -30.52 10.51 -29.92
CA LYS A 169 -31.98 10.30 -29.94
C LYS A 169 -32.49 9.60 -28.69
N HIS A 170 -31.66 8.79 -28.05
CA HIS A 170 -32.04 7.99 -26.90
C HIS A 170 -31.08 8.18 -25.73
N ILE A 171 -31.49 7.67 -24.58
CA ILE A 171 -30.73 7.64 -23.32
C ILE A 171 -30.90 6.24 -22.70
N CYS A 172 -29.83 5.72 -22.11
CA CYS A 172 -29.87 4.45 -21.37
C CYS A 172 -30.14 4.71 -19.89
N CYS A 173 -31.29 4.24 -19.39
CA CYS A 173 -31.69 4.36 -17.99
C CYS A 173 -31.85 2.96 -17.37
N ASN A 174 -30.92 2.57 -16.49
CA ASN A 174 -30.92 1.26 -15.82
C ASN A 174 -31.14 0.07 -16.78
N GLY A 175 -30.41 0.05 -17.91
CA GLY A 175 -30.50 -0.98 -18.94
C GLY A 175 -31.66 -0.83 -19.93
N SER A 176 -32.54 0.16 -19.75
CA SER A 176 -33.63 0.47 -20.69
C SER A 176 -33.25 1.61 -21.62
N ILE A 177 -33.44 1.43 -22.94
CA ILE A 177 -33.22 2.47 -23.95
C ILE A 177 -34.52 3.29 -24.09
N LEU A 178 -34.45 4.59 -23.78
CA LEU A 178 -35.59 5.50 -23.78
C LEU A 178 -35.34 6.67 -24.74
N THR A 179 -36.39 7.20 -25.37
CA THR A 179 -36.29 8.39 -26.24
C THR A 179 -36.01 9.64 -25.42
N ARG A 180 -35.07 10.48 -25.87
CA ARG A 180 -34.79 11.77 -25.24
C ARG A 180 -35.94 12.73 -25.49
N SER A 181 -36.48 13.35 -24.44
CA SER A 181 -37.39 14.47 -24.58
C SER A 181 -36.69 15.80 -24.95
N GLY A 182 -35.35 15.86 -24.86
CA GLY A 182 -34.58 17.04 -25.24
C GLY A 182 -33.14 17.05 -24.69
N GLN A 183 -32.54 18.25 -24.64
CA GLN A 183 -31.19 18.43 -24.11
C GLN A 183 -31.09 18.06 -22.62
N PHE A 184 -32.17 18.31 -21.87
CA PHE A 184 -32.23 18.09 -20.42
C PHE A 184 -32.67 16.68 -20.01
N SER A 185 -32.75 15.72 -20.93
CA SER A 185 -33.08 14.33 -20.62
C SER A 185 -32.10 13.71 -19.62
N ALA A 186 -32.64 13.19 -18.53
CA ALA A 186 -31.94 12.52 -17.45
C ALA A 186 -32.67 11.25 -17.02
N CYS A 187 -32.00 10.39 -16.25
CA CYS A 187 -32.55 9.12 -15.78
C CYS A 187 -32.92 9.16 -14.30
N CYS A 188 -34.08 8.59 -13.96
CA CYS A 188 -34.48 8.25 -12.60
C CYS A 188 -34.84 6.77 -12.56
N GLY A 189 -33.89 5.92 -12.16
CA GLY A 189 -34.02 4.47 -12.33
C GLY A 189 -34.15 4.10 -13.81
N ALA A 190 -35.23 3.39 -14.17
CA ALA A 190 -35.54 2.98 -15.54
C ALA A 190 -36.48 3.96 -16.29
N LYS A 191 -36.59 5.21 -15.82
CA LYS A 191 -37.43 6.25 -16.45
C LYS A 191 -36.60 7.44 -16.90
N GLU A 192 -36.99 8.03 -18.02
CA GLU A 192 -36.47 9.30 -18.52
C GLU A 192 -37.30 10.45 -17.95
N TYR A 193 -36.64 11.58 -17.68
CA TYR A 193 -37.31 12.82 -17.32
C TYR A 193 -36.52 14.06 -17.77
N ASN A 194 -37.22 15.18 -17.91
CA ASN A 194 -36.61 16.48 -18.19
C ASN A 194 -36.06 17.10 -16.88
N SER A 195 -34.74 17.14 -16.74
CA SER A 195 -34.04 17.66 -15.56
C SER A 195 -34.11 19.18 -15.38
N ASN A 196 -34.67 19.93 -16.34
CA ASN A 196 -34.96 21.35 -16.18
C ASN A 196 -36.25 21.59 -15.37
N THR A 197 -37.27 20.75 -15.55
CA THR A 197 -38.60 20.92 -14.92
C THR A 197 -38.91 19.91 -13.82
N LYS A 198 -38.13 18.83 -13.73
CA LYS A 198 -38.33 17.75 -12.76
C LYS A 198 -37.02 17.37 -12.05
N ILE A 199 -37.12 16.64 -10.95
CA ILE A 199 -35.99 16.14 -10.15
C ILE A 199 -36.24 14.68 -9.76
N CYS A 200 -35.17 13.88 -9.68
CA CYS A 200 -35.24 12.49 -9.21
C CYS A 200 -34.84 12.43 -7.73
N CYS A 201 -35.76 12.04 -6.86
CA CYS A 201 -35.51 11.84 -5.43
C CYS A 201 -35.70 10.36 -5.09
N GLY A 202 -34.61 9.67 -4.76
CA GLY A 202 -34.60 8.21 -4.63
C GLY A 202 -34.87 7.53 -5.97
N LYS A 203 -36.10 7.06 -6.19
CA LYS A 203 -36.58 6.47 -7.46
C LYS A 203 -37.83 7.18 -8.02
N SER A 204 -38.21 8.29 -7.39
CA SER A 204 -39.42 9.04 -7.70
C SER A 204 -39.07 10.30 -8.49
N VAL A 205 -39.76 10.51 -9.62
CA VAL A 205 -39.65 11.73 -10.42
C VAL A 205 -40.66 12.74 -9.92
N LEU A 206 -40.19 13.87 -9.42
CA LEU A 206 -41.00 14.94 -8.84
C LEU A 206 -40.87 16.22 -9.66
N ASN A 207 -41.83 17.14 -9.54
CA ASN A 207 -41.73 18.45 -10.15
C ASN A 207 -40.67 19.29 -9.41
N ARG A 208 -39.89 20.05 -10.18
CA ARG A 208 -38.93 21.00 -9.63
C ARG A 208 -39.65 22.31 -9.33
N SER A 209 -39.83 22.62 -8.06
CA SER A 209 -40.48 23.85 -7.59
C SER A 209 -39.65 25.10 -7.90
N SER A 210 -38.32 25.01 -7.86
CA SER A 210 -37.41 26.10 -8.24
C SER A 210 -35.99 25.60 -8.55
N ARG A 211 -35.06 26.51 -8.89
CA ARG A 211 -33.63 26.17 -9.00
C ARG A 211 -32.99 25.72 -7.67
N PHE A 212 -33.68 25.92 -6.55
CA PHE A 212 -33.25 25.54 -5.21
C PHE A 212 -33.85 24.20 -4.74
N SER A 213 -34.60 23.52 -5.60
CA SER A 213 -35.12 22.18 -5.31
C SER A 213 -33.97 21.19 -5.06
N ASP A 214 -34.12 20.41 -4.00
CA ASP A 214 -33.21 19.34 -3.59
C ASP A 214 -34.03 18.15 -3.05
N CYS A 215 -33.37 17.03 -2.79
CA CYS A 215 -34.01 15.79 -2.36
C CYS A 215 -33.74 15.46 -0.90
N CYS A 216 -34.80 15.07 -0.19
CA CYS A 216 -34.72 14.46 1.14
C CYS A 216 -35.44 13.11 1.09
N GLY A 217 -34.68 12.03 0.86
CA GLY A 217 -35.27 10.73 0.54
C GLY A 217 -36.04 10.78 -0.78
N GLU A 218 -37.34 10.46 -0.73
CA GLU A 218 -38.24 10.47 -1.90
C GLU A 218 -39.06 11.77 -2.04
N LYS A 219 -38.70 12.83 -1.30
CA LYS A 219 -39.39 14.12 -1.32
C LYS A 219 -38.50 15.24 -1.86
N GLU A 220 -39.11 16.16 -2.58
CA GLU A 220 -38.49 17.43 -3.02
C GLU A 220 -38.66 18.49 -1.93
N TYR A 221 -37.67 19.37 -1.79
CA TYR A 221 -37.74 20.53 -0.90
C TYR A 221 -36.89 21.71 -1.41
N ASP A 222 -37.24 22.93 -0.99
CA ASP A 222 -36.45 24.13 -1.25
C ASP A 222 -35.28 24.24 -0.25
N LYS A 223 -34.05 24.05 -0.71
CA LYS A 223 -32.85 24.05 0.15
C LYS A 223 -32.47 25.40 0.74
N ASN A 224 -33.07 26.50 0.27
CA ASN A 224 -32.89 27.80 0.90
C ASN A 224 -33.79 27.97 2.14
N LYS A 225 -34.95 27.32 2.15
CA LYS A 225 -35.93 27.43 3.25
C LYS A 225 -35.84 26.29 4.25
N TYR A 226 -35.37 25.13 3.80
CA TYR A 226 -35.32 23.91 4.60
C TYR A 226 -33.95 23.22 4.54
N ILE A 227 -33.76 22.25 5.44
CA ILE A 227 -32.61 21.37 5.53
C ILE A 227 -33.10 19.93 5.69
N CYS A 228 -32.44 18.98 5.02
CA CYS A 228 -32.72 17.56 5.18
C CYS A 228 -31.80 16.95 6.23
N CYS A 229 -32.36 16.47 7.34
CA CYS A 229 -31.65 15.80 8.42
C CYS A 229 -32.14 14.35 8.54
N ASN A 230 -31.31 13.40 8.07
CA ASN A 230 -31.61 11.97 8.09
C ASN A 230 -33.03 11.62 7.59
N GLY A 231 -33.40 12.17 6.42
CA GLY A 231 -34.71 11.95 5.79
C GLY A 231 -35.84 12.87 6.29
N SER A 232 -35.61 13.68 7.33
CA SER A 232 -36.58 14.66 7.82
C SER A 232 -36.31 16.05 7.23
N ILE A 233 -37.32 16.68 6.63
CA ILE A 233 -37.24 18.06 6.13
C ILE A 233 -37.60 19.01 7.27
N LEU A 234 -36.66 19.86 7.65
CA LEU A 234 -36.79 20.82 8.75
C LEU A 234 -36.61 22.24 8.24
N THR A 235 -37.17 23.25 8.91
CA THR A 235 -36.90 24.65 8.60
C THR A 235 -35.41 24.95 8.70
N ARG A 236 -34.91 25.87 7.86
CA ARG A 236 -33.53 26.37 7.89
C ARG A 236 -33.52 27.82 8.42
N PRO A 237 -33.39 28.04 9.74
CA PRO A 237 -33.36 29.38 10.31
C PRO A 237 -32.23 30.27 9.80
N GLY A 238 -31.10 29.70 9.37
CA GLY A 238 -29.98 30.50 8.87
C GLY A 238 -28.84 29.69 8.29
N GLN A 239 -27.75 30.38 7.94
CA GLN A 239 -26.57 29.78 7.31
C GLN A 239 -25.84 28.75 8.18
N PHE A 240 -26.01 28.84 9.51
CA PHE A 240 -25.37 27.94 10.47
C PHE A 240 -26.22 26.68 10.77
N SER A 241 -27.37 26.50 10.12
CA SER A 241 -28.20 25.30 10.29
C SER A 241 -27.45 24.04 9.86
N ALA A 242 -27.34 23.10 10.78
CA ALA A 242 -26.69 21.80 10.61
C ALA A 242 -27.56 20.69 11.17
N CYS A 243 -27.24 19.44 10.80
CA CYS A 243 -28.01 18.28 11.24
C CYS A 243 -27.30 17.49 12.34
N CYS A 244 -28.07 17.06 13.34
CA CYS A 244 -27.68 16.08 14.34
C CYS A 244 -28.74 14.97 14.36
N GLY A 245 -28.50 13.89 13.59
CA GLY A 245 -29.52 12.88 13.32
C GLY A 245 -30.71 13.49 12.57
N VAL A 246 -31.90 13.41 13.16
CA VAL A 246 -33.17 13.95 12.62
C VAL A 246 -33.49 15.37 13.12
N LYS A 247 -32.56 16.04 13.80
CA LYS A 247 -32.75 17.39 14.35
C LYS A 247 -31.85 18.40 13.65
N GLU A 248 -32.38 19.61 13.47
CA GLU A 248 -31.61 20.80 13.08
C GLU A 248 -31.03 21.46 14.33
N TYR A 249 -29.85 22.05 14.19
CA TYR A 249 -29.27 22.92 15.20
C TYR A 249 -28.36 23.98 14.58
N ASN A 250 -28.13 25.06 15.33
CA ASN A 250 -27.19 26.12 14.96
C ASN A 250 -25.73 25.72 15.28
N SER A 251 -24.94 25.40 14.25
CA SER A 251 -23.54 24.97 14.36
C SER A 251 -22.55 26.06 14.81
N TYR A 252 -22.99 27.31 14.91
CA TYR A 252 -22.19 28.38 15.47
C TYR A 252 -21.99 28.19 16.98
N ASN A 253 -23.08 27.95 17.72
CA ASN A 253 -23.10 27.89 19.19
C ASN A 253 -23.42 26.51 19.77
N LYS A 254 -23.60 25.49 18.94
CA LYS A 254 -23.87 24.11 19.35
C LYS A 254 -23.03 23.13 18.54
N LEU A 255 -22.97 21.89 19.00
CA LEU A 255 -22.23 20.80 18.38
C LEU A 255 -22.99 19.49 18.52
N CYS A 256 -22.81 18.58 17.55
CA CYS A 256 -23.43 17.27 17.55
C CYS A 256 -22.42 16.19 17.94
N CYS A 257 -22.62 15.54 19.09
CA CYS A 257 -21.82 14.40 19.55
C CYS A 257 -22.69 13.15 19.60
N GLY A 258 -22.34 12.13 18.81
CA GLY A 258 -23.04 10.83 18.85
C GLY A 258 -24.56 10.92 18.67
N GLY A 259 -25.04 11.91 17.89
CA GLY A 259 -26.47 12.15 17.67
C GLY A 259 -27.17 13.06 18.69
N TYR A 260 -26.44 13.57 19.70
CA TYR A 260 -26.95 14.50 20.70
C TYR A 260 -26.39 15.91 20.47
N VAL A 261 -27.26 16.92 20.56
CA VAL A 261 -26.89 18.33 20.42
C VAL A 261 -26.47 18.88 21.77
N HIS A 262 -25.27 19.45 21.83
CA HIS A 262 -24.70 20.11 23.01
C HIS A 262 -24.46 21.59 22.74
N ASN A 263 -24.46 22.41 23.79
CA ASN A 263 -24.02 23.79 23.69
C ASN A 263 -22.49 23.82 23.52
N ARG A 264 -22.01 24.64 22.60
CA ARG A 264 -20.59 24.93 22.44
C ARG A 264 -20.21 25.91 23.55
N SER A 265 -19.58 25.39 24.60
CA SER A 265 -19.17 26.20 25.74
C SER A 265 -18.03 27.16 25.37
N GLU A 266 -17.11 26.76 24.48
CA GLU A 266 -15.98 27.55 23.99
C GLU A 266 -15.55 27.15 22.56
N PHE A 267 -14.67 27.92 21.89
CA PHE A 267 -14.09 27.56 20.59
C PHE A 267 -13.37 26.20 20.59
N LEU A 268 -12.93 25.73 21.77
CA LEU A 268 -12.19 24.49 21.97
C LEU A 268 -13.05 23.28 22.33
N SER A 269 -14.38 23.38 22.28
CA SER A 269 -15.28 22.24 22.49
C SER A 269 -15.14 21.19 21.38
N ALA A 270 -15.08 19.91 21.75
CA ALA A 270 -14.99 18.77 20.85
C ALA A 270 -15.86 17.61 21.33
N CYS A 271 -16.04 16.60 20.49
CA CYS A 271 -16.82 15.41 20.82
C CYS A 271 -15.94 14.22 21.20
N CYS A 272 -16.37 13.50 22.23
CA CYS A 272 -15.88 12.18 22.59
C CYS A 272 -17.08 11.23 22.66
N GLY A 273 -17.32 10.50 21.57
CA GLY A 273 -18.56 9.75 21.41
C GLY A 273 -19.80 10.66 21.46
N ALA A 274 -20.69 10.41 22.41
CA ALA A 274 -21.91 11.19 22.62
C ALA A 274 -21.74 12.43 23.53
N LYS A 275 -20.56 12.63 24.13
CA LYS A 275 -20.30 13.72 25.10
C LYS A 275 -19.46 14.84 24.49
N GLU A 276 -19.76 16.07 24.92
CA GLU A 276 -18.90 17.24 24.72
C GLU A 276 -17.75 17.25 25.73
N TYR A 277 -16.58 17.74 25.32
CA TYR A 277 -15.45 17.98 26.21
C TYR A 277 -14.63 19.20 25.75
N LYS A 278 -13.88 19.80 26.67
CA LYS A 278 -13.05 20.98 26.40
C LYS A 278 -11.60 20.59 26.09
N ARG A 279 -11.12 20.82 24.86
CA ARG A 279 -9.80 20.33 24.41
C ARG A 279 -8.61 20.89 25.19
N ASN A 280 -8.73 22.06 25.80
CA ASN A 280 -7.69 22.66 26.64
C ASN A 280 -7.54 21.97 28.01
N LYS A 281 -8.61 21.39 28.55
CA LYS A 281 -8.62 20.75 29.87
C LYS A 281 -8.71 19.23 29.81
N GLN A 282 -9.15 18.69 28.68
CA GLN A 282 -9.54 17.29 28.54
C GLN A 282 -9.05 16.69 27.21
N ILE A 283 -9.00 15.37 27.16
CA ILE A 283 -8.64 14.55 26.00
C ILE A 283 -9.62 13.38 25.87
N CYS A 284 -9.88 12.93 24.64
CA CYS A 284 -10.74 11.77 24.38
C CYS A 284 -9.87 10.54 24.08
N CYS A 285 -9.93 9.53 24.94
CA CYS A 285 -9.19 8.27 24.80
C CYS A 285 -10.18 7.12 24.56
N ASN A 286 -10.20 6.56 23.35
CA ASN A 286 -11.11 5.49 22.93
C ASN A 286 -12.59 5.72 23.33
N GLY A 287 -13.08 6.95 23.15
CA GLY A 287 -14.47 7.31 23.45
C GLY A 287 -14.76 7.66 24.91
N ILE A 288 -13.75 7.66 25.78
CA ILE A 288 -13.85 8.13 27.17
C ILE A 288 -13.14 9.47 27.32
N VAL A 289 -13.82 10.45 27.92
CA VAL A 289 -13.23 11.76 28.25
C VAL A 289 -12.35 11.60 29.49
N GLN A 290 -11.11 12.06 29.40
CA GLN A 290 -10.14 12.13 30.49
C GLN A 290 -9.71 13.58 30.70
N ASP A 291 -9.38 13.93 31.93
CA ASP A 291 -8.75 15.22 32.21
C ASP A 291 -7.27 15.20 31.79
N ARG A 292 -6.78 16.33 31.28
CA ARG A 292 -5.37 16.49 30.91
C ARG A 292 -4.56 16.77 32.17
N SER A 293 -3.54 15.97 32.40
CA SER A 293 -2.48 16.27 33.36
C SER A 293 -1.58 17.44 32.91
N GLY A 294 -1.57 17.77 31.61
CA GLY A 294 -0.83 18.90 31.08
C GLY A 294 -0.76 18.93 29.54
N PRO A 295 0.18 19.70 28.96
CA PRO A 295 0.35 19.76 27.49
C PRO A 295 0.88 18.45 26.89
N PHE A 296 1.49 17.59 27.72
CA PHE A 296 2.08 16.31 27.32
C PHE A 296 1.13 15.11 27.50
N SER A 297 -0.15 15.36 27.79
CA SER A 297 -1.18 14.33 27.89
C SER A 297 -1.45 13.67 26.54
N ASN A 298 -1.40 12.33 26.51
CA ASN A 298 -1.72 11.50 25.35
C ASN A 298 -2.55 10.27 25.80
N CYS A 299 -3.06 9.50 24.84
CA CYS A 299 -3.94 8.36 25.12
C CYS A 299 -3.22 7.02 24.96
N CYS A 300 -3.46 6.12 25.91
CA CYS A 300 -3.11 4.71 25.84
C CYS A 300 -4.37 3.88 26.12
N GLY A 301 -5.00 3.40 25.05
CA GLY A 301 -6.33 2.81 25.15
C GLY A 301 -7.37 3.84 25.63
N VAL A 302 -8.02 3.56 26.75
CA VAL A 302 -9.01 4.47 27.39
C VAL A 302 -8.40 5.44 28.41
N ASN A 303 -7.11 5.27 28.73
CA ASN A 303 -6.43 6.03 29.78
C ASN A 303 -5.61 7.18 29.20
N GLU A 304 -5.55 8.28 29.94
CA GLU A 304 -4.58 9.35 29.71
C GLU A 304 -3.22 8.97 30.32
N TYR A 305 -2.14 9.44 29.70
CA TYR A 305 -0.79 9.35 30.26
C TYR A 305 0.06 10.55 29.85
N ASN A 306 1.09 10.86 30.64
CA ASN A 306 2.02 11.95 30.36
C ASN A 306 3.25 11.44 29.59
N THR A 307 3.47 11.93 28.37
CA THR A 307 4.54 11.42 27.51
C THR A 307 5.97 11.72 28.01
N ILE A 308 6.14 12.62 29.00
CA ILE A 308 7.44 12.91 29.61
C ILE A 308 7.94 11.73 30.44
N ASN A 309 7.11 11.23 31.36
CA ASN A 309 7.49 10.22 32.35
C ASN A 309 6.82 8.87 32.11
N GLN A 310 5.96 8.75 31.10
CA GLN A 310 5.23 7.52 30.78
C GLN A 310 5.26 7.21 29.28
N MET A 311 4.91 5.97 28.95
CA MET A 311 4.79 5.46 27.58
C MET A 311 3.64 4.46 27.49
N CYS A 312 3.16 4.19 26.27
CA CYS A 312 2.09 3.23 26.02
C CYS A 312 2.65 1.94 25.42
N CYS A 313 2.49 0.82 26.14
CA CYS A 313 2.93 -0.51 25.71
C CYS A 313 1.72 -1.40 25.48
N TYR A 314 1.38 -1.65 24.21
CA TYR A 314 0.25 -2.51 23.80
C TYR A 314 -1.07 -2.17 24.51
N GLY A 315 -1.35 -0.87 24.67
CA GLY A 315 -2.58 -0.37 25.31
C GLY A 315 -2.50 -0.22 26.84
N TYR A 316 -1.36 -0.53 27.46
CA TYR A 316 -1.11 -0.33 28.89
C TYR A 316 -0.13 0.82 29.13
N VAL A 317 -0.45 1.70 30.06
CA VAL A 317 0.43 2.80 30.47
C VAL A 317 1.56 2.24 31.33
N GLN A 318 2.79 2.59 30.98
CA GLN A 318 4.00 2.23 31.71
C GLN A 318 4.77 3.48 32.09
N ASN A 319 5.43 3.45 33.24
CA ASN A 319 6.36 4.51 33.63
C ASN A 319 7.69 4.34 32.89
N ARG A 320 8.31 5.45 32.48
CA ARG A 320 9.66 5.45 31.92
C ARG A 320 10.66 5.42 33.06
N SER A 321 11.50 4.39 33.09
CA SER A 321 12.66 4.31 33.98
C SER A 321 13.79 5.25 33.54
N GLY A 322 13.78 5.73 32.29
CA GLY A 322 14.76 6.68 31.78
C GLY A 322 14.67 6.91 30.27
N PRO A 323 15.70 7.49 29.64
CA PRO A 323 15.71 7.74 28.19
C PRO A 323 15.78 6.44 27.35
N PHE A 324 16.15 5.33 27.98
CA PHE A 324 16.31 4.01 27.35
C PHE A 324 15.09 3.09 27.51
N SER A 325 13.97 3.62 28.01
CA SER A 325 12.72 2.87 28.16
C SER A 325 12.11 2.49 26.81
N ALA A 326 11.83 1.21 26.62
CA ALA A 326 11.14 0.65 25.45
C ALA A 326 10.08 -0.38 25.87
N CYS A 327 9.20 -0.77 24.94
CA CYS A 327 8.16 -1.76 25.21
C CYS A 327 8.57 -3.17 24.77
N CYS A 328 8.34 -4.15 25.63
CA CYS A 328 8.36 -5.57 25.29
C CYS A 328 6.99 -6.18 25.62
N GLY A 329 6.15 -6.32 24.60
CA GLY A 329 4.72 -6.54 24.84
C GLY A 329 4.14 -5.43 25.71
N VAL A 330 3.38 -5.79 26.74
CA VAL A 330 2.73 -4.83 27.65
C VAL A 330 3.67 -4.19 28.68
N LYS A 331 4.92 -4.66 28.80
CA LYS A 331 5.87 -4.22 29.85
C LYS A 331 6.90 -3.23 29.31
N GLU A 332 7.37 -2.33 30.17
CA GLU A 332 8.56 -1.52 29.92
C GLU A 332 9.84 -2.32 30.21
N TYR A 333 10.91 -2.01 29.48
CA TYR A 333 12.26 -2.51 29.72
C TYR A 333 13.30 -1.47 29.32
N ASN A 334 14.53 -1.60 29.84
CA ASN A 334 15.63 -0.68 29.58
C ASN A 334 16.56 -1.21 28.47
N THR A 335 16.60 -0.55 27.32
CA THR A 335 17.38 -0.99 26.15
C THR A 335 18.90 -0.95 26.35
N ASN A 336 19.42 -0.36 27.44
CA ASN A 336 20.85 -0.40 27.73
C ASN A 336 21.30 -1.77 28.23
N ASN A 337 20.55 -2.36 29.16
CA ASN A 337 20.94 -3.58 29.85
C ASN A 337 19.96 -4.74 29.61
N GLN A 338 18.90 -4.54 28.83
CA GLN A 338 17.90 -5.56 28.55
C GLN A 338 17.55 -5.65 27.06
N SER A 339 16.99 -6.79 26.67
CA SER A 339 16.53 -7.13 25.32
C SER A 339 15.10 -7.69 25.38
N CYS A 340 14.33 -7.48 24.32
CA CYS A 340 12.99 -8.08 24.18
C CYS A 340 13.04 -9.28 23.23
N CYS A 341 12.87 -10.48 23.77
CA CYS A 341 12.88 -11.73 23.00
C CYS A 341 11.46 -12.31 22.96
N ASN A 342 10.80 -12.18 21.79
CA ASN A 342 9.44 -12.67 21.54
C ASN A 342 8.43 -12.31 22.66
N GLY A 343 8.46 -11.05 23.11
CA GLY A 343 7.56 -10.54 24.17
C GLY A 343 8.05 -10.75 25.60
N TYR A 344 9.20 -11.39 25.81
CA TYR A 344 9.83 -11.58 27.13
C TYR A 344 11.05 -10.66 27.28
N VAL A 345 11.10 -9.94 28.38
CA VAL A 345 12.27 -9.12 28.75
C VAL A 345 13.36 -10.04 29.29
N GLN A 346 14.57 -9.89 28.75
CA GLN A 346 15.76 -10.62 29.15
C GLN A 346 16.88 -9.62 29.48
N ASP A 347 17.70 -9.92 30.49
CA ASP A 347 18.90 -9.13 30.76
C ASP A 347 19.99 -9.44 29.71
N ARG A 348 20.75 -8.42 29.33
CA ARG A 348 21.88 -8.56 28.39
C ARG A 348 23.10 -9.04 29.15
N SER A 349 23.64 -10.16 28.71
CA SER A 349 24.89 -10.70 29.25
C SER A 349 26.14 -10.04 28.66
N GLY A 350 25.99 -9.20 27.62
CA GLY A 350 27.12 -8.52 26.96
C GLY A 350 26.74 -7.82 25.64
N PRO A 351 27.74 -7.30 24.90
CA PRO A 351 27.50 -6.60 23.63
C PRO A 351 27.08 -7.54 22.48
N TYR A 352 27.27 -8.85 22.63
CA TYR A 352 26.94 -9.86 21.63
C TYR A 352 25.57 -10.53 21.86
N SER A 353 24.73 -9.96 22.75
CA SER A 353 23.38 -10.43 23.05
C SER A 353 22.46 -10.44 21.83
N ALA A 354 21.82 -11.57 21.56
CA ALA A 354 20.76 -11.74 20.57
C ALA A 354 19.62 -12.60 21.11
N CYS A 355 18.51 -12.69 20.37
CA CYS A 355 17.34 -13.46 20.78
C CYS A 355 17.20 -14.76 19.97
N CYS A 356 16.92 -15.86 20.67
CA CYS A 356 16.53 -17.14 20.11
C CYS A 356 15.16 -17.53 20.66
N GLY A 357 14.10 -17.23 19.91
CA GLY A 357 12.73 -17.31 20.43
C GLY A 357 12.55 -16.36 21.62
N THR A 358 12.27 -16.90 22.81
CA THR A 358 12.04 -16.13 24.04
C THR A 358 13.30 -15.92 24.89
N LYS A 359 14.43 -16.54 24.53
CA LYS A 359 15.67 -16.53 25.32
C LYS A 359 16.73 -15.62 24.71
N GLU A 360 17.55 -15.02 25.56
CA GLU A 360 18.78 -14.33 25.18
C GLU A 360 19.93 -15.34 25.01
N TYR A 361 20.87 -15.04 24.11
CA TYR A 361 22.10 -15.80 23.89
C TYR A 361 23.22 -14.91 23.37
N GLN A 362 24.47 -15.35 23.50
CA GLN A 362 25.66 -14.60 23.11
C GLN A 362 26.20 -15.07 21.74
N THR A 363 26.09 -14.21 20.72
CA THR A 363 26.41 -14.60 19.32
C THR A 363 27.88 -14.94 19.06
N ASN A 364 28.80 -14.53 19.93
CA ASN A 364 30.23 -14.80 19.84
C ASN A 364 30.60 -16.26 20.19
N ASN A 365 29.86 -16.90 21.11
CA ASN A 365 30.11 -18.29 21.52
C ASN A 365 28.92 -19.23 21.32
N GLN A 366 27.75 -18.72 20.91
CA GLN A 366 26.53 -19.50 20.74
C GLN A 366 25.85 -19.25 19.38
N ILE A 367 25.00 -20.19 18.98
CA ILE A 367 24.18 -20.19 17.77
C ILE A 367 22.74 -20.58 18.08
N CYS A 368 21.78 -19.97 17.36
CA CYS A 368 20.35 -20.27 17.48
C CYS A 368 19.85 -21.06 16.26
N CYS A 369 19.41 -22.30 16.48
CA CYS A 369 18.87 -23.18 15.44
C CYS A 369 17.41 -23.52 15.74
N ILE A 370 16.49 -22.87 15.00
CA ILE A 370 15.03 -22.99 15.15
C ILE A 370 14.62 -22.94 16.64
N GLY A 371 14.95 -21.84 17.32
CA GLY A 371 14.58 -21.61 18.72
C GLY A 371 15.45 -22.36 19.77
N ASN A 372 16.40 -23.19 19.34
CA ASN A 372 17.33 -23.87 20.26
C ASN A 372 18.69 -23.17 20.25
N VAL A 373 19.12 -22.69 21.43
CA VAL A 373 20.45 -22.13 21.64
C VAL A 373 21.45 -23.27 21.89
N GLN A 374 22.56 -23.26 21.17
CA GLN A 374 23.67 -24.21 21.31
C GLN A 374 25.00 -23.45 21.33
N ASP A 375 26.01 -24.01 21.99
CA ASP A 375 27.36 -23.47 21.94
C ASP A 375 27.98 -23.70 20.56
N ARG A 376 28.81 -22.77 20.10
CA ARG A 376 29.53 -22.88 18.84
C ARG A 376 30.72 -23.82 19.01
N SER A 377 30.78 -24.84 18.18
CA SER A 377 31.95 -25.70 18.03
C SER A 377 33.13 -24.99 17.33
N GLY A 378 32.91 -23.86 16.66
CA GLY A 378 33.97 -23.05 16.05
C GLY A 378 33.48 -21.94 15.13
N PRO A 379 34.35 -21.32 14.31
CA PRO A 379 33.95 -20.25 13.39
C PRO A 379 33.05 -20.74 12.24
N PHE A 380 33.05 -22.04 11.97
CA PHE A 380 32.34 -22.66 10.86
C PHE A 380 30.94 -23.18 11.24
N SER A 381 30.50 -22.97 12.48
CA SER A 381 29.18 -23.34 12.99
C SER A 381 28.03 -22.79 12.14
N SER A 382 27.02 -23.62 11.90
CA SER A 382 25.76 -23.28 11.21
C SER A 382 24.62 -24.17 11.65
N CYS A 383 23.40 -23.87 11.21
CA CYS A 383 22.24 -24.66 11.57
C CYS A 383 21.81 -25.61 10.46
N CYS A 384 21.37 -26.80 10.87
CA CYS A 384 20.56 -27.71 10.07
C CYS A 384 19.37 -28.16 10.90
N GLY A 385 18.19 -27.64 10.57
CA GLY A 385 17.03 -27.77 11.44
C GLY A 385 17.32 -27.16 12.82
N THR A 386 17.11 -27.96 13.87
CA THR A 386 17.32 -27.55 15.27
C THR A 386 18.74 -27.78 15.78
N LYS A 387 19.66 -28.34 14.98
CA LYS A 387 21.01 -28.72 15.43
C LYS A 387 22.10 -27.87 14.77
N GLU A 388 23.22 -27.71 15.49
CA GLU A 388 24.47 -27.18 14.94
C GLU A 388 25.12 -28.19 13.97
N LEU A 389 25.71 -27.69 12.88
CA LEU A 389 26.68 -28.38 12.03
C LEU A 389 27.93 -27.54 11.83
N ASN A 390 29.03 -28.18 11.44
CA ASN A 390 30.27 -27.52 11.04
C ASN A 390 30.39 -27.46 9.51
N ARG A 391 30.30 -26.27 8.92
CA ARG A 391 30.32 -26.11 7.45
C ARG A 391 31.60 -26.56 6.76
N ASN A 392 32.70 -26.77 7.49
CA ASN A 392 33.94 -27.26 6.88
C ASN A 392 33.84 -28.71 6.43
N ASN A 393 33.20 -29.55 7.22
CA ASN A 393 33.13 -30.99 6.99
C ASN A 393 31.70 -31.51 6.89
N GLN A 394 30.68 -30.67 7.04
CA GLN A 394 29.27 -31.08 6.99
C GLN A 394 28.43 -30.18 6.06
N VAL A 395 27.32 -30.75 5.59
CA VAL A 395 26.29 -30.11 4.75
C VAL A 395 24.90 -30.45 5.29
N CYS A 396 23.93 -29.55 5.13
CA CYS A 396 22.53 -29.80 5.53
C CYS A 396 21.71 -30.17 4.30
N CYS A 397 21.16 -31.38 4.28
CA CYS A 397 20.29 -31.88 3.21
C CYS A 397 18.90 -32.14 3.79
N ASP A 398 17.93 -31.30 3.40
CA ASP A 398 16.52 -31.38 3.83
C ASP A 398 16.33 -31.57 5.35
N GLY A 399 17.11 -30.82 6.14
CA GLY A 399 17.07 -30.87 7.61
C GLY A 399 17.94 -31.96 8.26
N TYR A 400 18.63 -32.80 7.48
CA TYR A 400 19.58 -33.81 7.96
C TYR A 400 21.03 -33.36 7.76
N ILE A 401 21.85 -33.50 8.80
CA ILE A 401 23.29 -33.25 8.74
C ILE A 401 23.96 -34.43 8.05
N GLN A 402 24.76 -34.15 7.03
CA GLN A 402 25.56 -35.13 6.29
C GLN A 402 27.02 -34.69 6.29
N ASP A 403 27.95 -35.65 6.29
CA ASP A 403 29.37 -35.35 6.14
C ASP A 403 29.69 -35.03 4.67
N ARG A 404 30.58 -34.06 4.45
CA ARG A 404 31.04 -33.67 3.12
C ARG A 404 32.06 -34.67 2.61
N SER A 405 31.78 -35.24 1.45
CA SER A 405 32.73 -36.08 0.72
C SER A 405 33.80 -35.26 -0.04
N GLY A 406 33.70 -33.93 -0.09
CA GLY A 406 34.67 -33.04 -0.74
C GLY A 406 34.12 -31.64 -1.07
N PRO A 407 34.81 -30.85 -1.93
CA PRO A 407 34.34 -29.52 -2.32
C PRO A 407 33.08 -29.56 -3.21
N PHE A 408 32.81 -30.71 -3.86
CA PHE A 408 31.67 -30.93 -4.75
C PHE A 408 30.45 -31.57 -4.06
N SER A 409 30.39 -31.56 -2.72
CA SER A 409 29.24 -32.06 -1.96
C SER A 409 27.97 -31.25 -2.25
N ALA A 410 26.91 -31.91 -2.72
CA ALA A 410 25.58 -31.37 -2.99
C ALA A 410 24.49 -32.24 -2.33
N CYS A 411 23.25 -31.76 -2.30
CA CYS A 411 22.14 -32.45 -1.66
C CYS A 411 21.10 -32.94 -2.65
N CYS A 412 20.66 -34.19 -2.49
CA CYS A 412 19.55 -34.80 -3.20
C CYS A 412 18.54 -35.33 -2.17
N GLY A 413 17.48 -34.56 -1.91
CA GLY A 413 16.60 -34.79 -0.75
C GLY A 413 17.40 -34.70 0.55
N THR A 414 17.34 -35.76 1.37
CA THR A 414 18.00 -35.85 2.68
C THR A 414 19.46 -36.33 2.62
N LYS A 415 19.98 -36.70 1.43
CA LYS A 415 21.31 -37.31 1.27
C LYS A 415 22.31 -36.39 0.57
N GLU A 416 23.58 -36.54 0.93
CA GLU A 416 24.72 -35.93 0.23
C GLU A 416 25.11 -36.75 -1.01
N TYR A 417 25.58 -36.06 -2.06
CA TYR A 417 26.15 -36.67 -3.26
C TYR A 417 27.29 -35.80 -3.83
N LYS A 418 28.15 -36.41 -4.66
CA LYS A 418 29.30 -35.74 -5.30
C LYS A 418 28.89 -35.17 -6.66
N ALA A 419 28.65 -33.86 -6.75
CA ALA A 419 28.16 -33.19 -7.97
C ALA A 419 29.13 -33.25 -9.17
N ASN A 420 30.38 -33.65 -8.96
CA ASN A 420 31.35 -33.85 -10.05
C ASN A 420 31.30 -35.25 -10.67
N SER A 421 30.66 -36.23 -10.03
CA SER A 421 30.53 -37.60 -10.56
C SER A 421 29.10 -38.13 -10.53
N GLN A 422 28.15 -37.37 -9.99
CA GLN A 422 26.76 -37.79 -9.78
C GLN A 422 25.77 -36.62 -10.02
N ILE A 423 24.51 -36.94 -10.31
CA ILE A 423 23.40 -36.01 -10.53
C ILE A 423 22.16 -36.42 -9.70
N CYS A 424 21.32 -35.46 -9.32
CA CYS A 424 20.06 -35.70 -8.62
C CYS A 424 18.88 -35.56 -9.58
N CYS A 425 18.13 -36.65 -9.83
CA CYS A 425 16.88 -36.61 -10.59
C CYS A 425 15.72 -37.09 -9.69
N ASN A 426 14.65 -36.28 -9.55
CA ASN A 426 13.45 -36.63 -8.78
C ASN A 426 13.72 -37.17 -7.35
N GLY A 427 14.78 -36.66 -6.68
CA GLY A 427 15.16 -37.09 -5.32
C GLY A 427 16.04 -38.34 -5.25
N TYR A 428 16.49 -38.88 -6.38
CA TYR A 428 17.42 -40.02 -6.45
C TYR A 428 18.76 -39.60 -7.06
N VAL A 429 19.85 -40.09 -6.46
CA VAL A 429 21.23 -39.85 -6.92
C VAL A 429 21.61 -40.88 -7.99
N GLN A 430 22.17 -40.43 -9.11
CA GLN A 430 22.63 -41.27 -10.23
C GLN A 430 24.07 -40.91 -10.62
N ASP A 431 24.87 -41.88 -11.06
CA ASP A 431 26.25 -41.67 -11.50
C ASP A 431 26.34 -41.11 -12.94
N LEU A 432 27.27 -40.21 -13.19
CA LEU A 432 27.51 -39.56 -14.49
C LEU A 432 28.25 -40.46 -15.52
N SER A 433 28.35 -41.77 -15.28
CA SER A 433 29.11 -42.69 -16.13
C SER A 433 28.38 -42.97 -17.45
N GLY A 434 28.65 -42.12 -18.45
CA GLY A 434 28.64 -42.47 -19.87
C GLY A 434 27.30 -42.94 -20.44
N LEU A 435 26.33 -42.03 -20.58
CA LEU A 435 25.38 -41.89 -21.69
C LEU A 435 24.40 -40.75 -21.32
N LEU A 436 23.93 -40.01 -22.33
CA LEU A 436 23.00 -38.87 -22.20
C LEU A 436 21.74 -39.25 -21.40
N TYR A 437 21.70 -38.89 -20.13
CA TYR A 437 20.46 -38.83 -19.36
C TYR A 437 20.29 -37.39 -18.86
N SER A 438 19.38 -36.67 -19.51
CA SER A 438 18.78 -35.48 -18.94
C SER A 438 17.90 -35.93 -17.77
N CYS A 439 18.19 -35.44 -16.57
CA CYS A 439 17.09 -35.10 -15.66
C CYS A 439 16.26 -33.98 -16.34
#